data_AF-A0A6J4XKT8-F1
#
_entry.id   AF-A0A6J4XKT8-F1
#
_cell.length_a   1.000
_cell.length_b   1.000
_cell.length_c   1.000
_cell.angle_alpha   90.00
_cell.angle_beta   90.00
_cell.angle_gamma   90.00
#
_symmetry.space_group_name_H-M   'P 1'
#
loop_
_entity.id
_entity.type
_entity.pdbx_description
1 polymer ?
#
loop_
_entity_poly.entity_id
_entity_poly.type
_entity_poly.pdbx_seq_one_letter_code
_entity_poly.pdbx_strand_id
1 'polypeptide(L)' 'MDRLLKEGIDLANRPVLRYLIDEDMKGLLNFALDLGYQELDEGYVSKCHLCLDIRQYLVSNDDYDELKPTEFYEQLK' A
#
# COMPACT_ATOMS: atom_id res chain seq x y z
N MET A 1 -0.66 12.70 -21.64
CA MET A 1 0.35 11.66 -21.34
C MET A 1 1.74 12.27 -21.19
N ASP A 2 2.10 13.28 -22.00
CA ASP A 2 3.43 13.92 -22.00
C ASP A 2 3.86 14.61 -20.70
N ARG A 3 2.91 15.03 -19.86
CA ARG A 3 3.20 15.73 -18.59
C ARG A 3 3.71 14.78 -17.51
N LEU A 4 3.05 13.63 -17.33
CA LEU A 4 3.46 12.59 -16.37
C LEU A 4 4.85 12.02 -16.70
N LEU A 5 5.15 11.86 -17.99
CA LEU A 5 6.47 11.39 -18.45
C LEU A 5 7.59 12.42 -18.19
N LYS A 6 7.27 13.70 -18.01
CA LYS A 6 8.23 14.78 -17.77
C LYS A 6 8.36 15.16 -16.31
N GLU A 7 7.25 15.17 -15.57
CA GLU A 7 7.18 15.66 -14.18
C GLU A 7 7.24 14.53 -13.15
N GLY A 8 6.93 13.28 -13.55
CA GLY A 8 6.81 12.16 -12.63
C GLY A 8 5.51 12.17 -11.82
N ILE A 9 5.48 11.38 -10.75
CA ILE A 9 4.37 11.32 -9.79
C ILE A 9 4.81 12.08 -8.53
N ASP A 10 3.99 13.01 -8.05
CA ASP A 10 4.20 13.66 -6.76
C ASP A 10 3.88 12.68 -5.62
N LEU A 11 4.90 12.41 -4.80
CA LEU A 11 4.85 11.45 -3.70
C LEU A 11 4.57 12.10 -2.33
N ALA A 12 4.48 13.44 -2.25
CA ALA A 12 4.37 14.16 -0.98
C ALA A 12 3.15 13.73 -0.14
N ASN A 13 2.02 13.44 -0.79
CA ASN A 13 0.77 12.98 -0.16
C ASN A 13 0.40 11.54 -0.56
N ARG A 14 1.41 10.73 -0.93
CA ARG A 14 1.23 9.36 -1.42
C ARG A 14 2.18 8.39 -0.72
N PRO A 15 2.04 8.20 0.60
CA PRO A 15 2.98 7.43 1.40
C PRO A 15 3.11 5.98 0.92
N VAL A 16 2.04 5.29 0.53
CA VAL A 16 2.09 3.90 0.03
C VAL A 16 2.93 3.82 -1.23
N LEU A 17 2.69 4.70 -2.22
CA LEU A 17 3.51 4.72 -3.43
C LEU A 17 4.95 5.14 -3.14
N ARG A 18 5.16 6.08 -2.21
CA ARG A 18 6.50 6.51 -1.80
C ARG A 18 7.32 5.34 -1.25
N TYR A 19 6.79 4.61 -0.27
CA TYR A 19 7.49 3.46 0.29
C TYR A 19 7.72 2.34 -0.73
N LEU A 20 6.75 2.10 -1.62
CA LEU A 20 6.91 1.12 -2.70
C LEU A 20 7.99 1.51 -3.71
N ILE A 21 8.08 2.79 -4.08
CA ILE A 21 9.05 3.28 -5.07
C ILE A 21 10.46 3.34 -4.47
N ASP A 22 10.59 3.87 -3.25
CA ASP A 22 11.89 4.13 -2.62
C ASP A 22 12.50 2.85 -2.03
N GLU A 23 11.67 1.94 -1.52
CA GLU A 23 12.10 0.83 -0.66
C GLU A 23 11.49 -0.54 -1.04
N ASP A 24 10.81 -0.64 -2.18
CA ASP A 24 10.08 -1.84 -2.64
C ASP A 24 9.06 -2.32 -1.59
N MET A 25 8.64 -3.58 -1.68
CA MET A 25 7.75 -4.24 -0.72
C MET A 25 8.26 -4.18 0.73
N LYS A 26 9.57 -4.08 0.95
CA LYS A 26 10.13 -3.99 2.31
C LYS A 26 9.75 -2.66 2.96
N GLY A 27 9.80 -1.56 2.22
CA GLY A 27 9.35 -0.25 2.71
C GLY A 27 7.88 -0.26 3.08
N LEU A 28 7.04 -0.80 2.20
CA LEU A 28 5.61 -0.89 2.45
C LEU A 28 5.29 -1.74 3.70
N LEU A 29 6.00 -2.87 3.88
CA LEU A 29 5.84 -3.70 5.07
C LEU A 29 6.25 -2.95 6.34
N ASN A 30 7.43 -2.33 6.37
CA ASN A 30 7.90 -1.58 7.53
C ASN A 30 6.94 -0.44 7.90
N PHE A 31 6.44 0.30 6.90
CA PHE A 31 5.46 1.35 7.11
C PHE A 31 4.18 0.83 7.77
N ALA A 32 3.67 -0.31 7.31
CA ALA A 32 2.50 -0.93 7.91
C ALA A 32 2.78 -1.41 9.35
N LEU A 33 3.93 -2.04 9.59
CA LEU A 33 4.35 -2.51 10.92
C LEU A 33 4.45 -1.35 11.92
N ASP A 34 5.00 -0.20 11.50
CA ASP A 34 5.11 1.01 12.32
C ASP A 34 3.74 1.58 12.72
N LEU A 35 2.70 1.33 11.91
CA LEU A 35 1.31 1.69 12.22
C LEU A 35 0.60 0.68 13.12
N GLY A 36 1.15 -0.53 13.28
CA GLY A 36 0.59 -1.61 14.09
C GLY A 36 -0.02 -2.76 13.28
N TYR A 37 0.26 -2.85 11.98
CA TYR A 37 -0.04 -4.04 11.18
C TYR A 37 0.60 -5.29 11.79
N GLN A 38 -0.08 -6.43 11.69
CA GLN A 38 0.43 -7.73 12.11
C GLN A 38 0.37 -8.67 10.91
N GLU A 39 1.47 -9.37 10.64
CA GLU A 39 1.52 -10.37 9.59
C GLU A 39 0.64 -11.58 9.95
N LEU A 40 0.12 -12.27 8.93
CA LEU A 40 -0.64 -13.51 9.11
C LEU A 40 0.28 -14.63 9.60
N ASP A 41 -0.15 -15.36 10.64
CA ASP A 41 0.60 -16.49 11.21
C ASP A 41 0.88 -17.61 10.17
N GLU A 42 -0.01 -17.76 9.18
CA GLU A 42 0.11 -18.73 8.10
C GLU A 42 1.08 -18.31 6.97
N GLY A 43 1.56 -17.06 7.02
CA GLY A 43 2.45 -16.46 6.03
C GLY A 43 1.76 -16.11 4.71
N TYR A 44 2.57 -15.86 3.67
CA TYR A 44 2.08 -15.36 2.39
C TYR A 44 2.54 -16.20 1.19
N VAL A 45 1.59 -16.51 0.30
CA VAL A 45 1.88 -17.25 -0.95
C VAL A 45 2.76 -16.43 -1.92
N SER A 46 2.67 -15.10 -1.88
CA SER A 46 3.46 -14.22 -2.76
C SER A 46 3.52 -12.78 -2.22
N LYS A 47 4.39 -11.95 -2.83
CA LYS A 47 4.42 -10.50 -2.59
C LYS A 47 3.07 -9.82 -2.83
N CYS A 48 2.28 -10.30 -3.80
CA CYS A 48 0.96 -9.75 -4.07
C CYS A 48 -0.04 -10.08 -2.95
N HIS A 49 0.05 -11.27 -2.36
CA HIS A 49 -0.76 -11.65 -1.19
C HIS A 49 -0.44 -10.74 -0.01
N LEU A 50 0.85 -10.57 0.31
CA LEU A 50 1.31 -9.63 1.36
C LEU A 50 0.86 -8.19 1.08
N CYS A 51 1.06 -7.70 -0.15
CA CYS A 51 0.66 -6.34 -0.54
C CYS A 51 -0.84 -6.12 -0.36
N LEU A 52 -1.66 -7.12 -0.70
CA LEU A 52 -3.10 -7.01 -0.52
C LEU A 52 -3.50 -6.95 0.95
N ASP A 53 -2.90 -7.77 1.79
CA ASP A 53 -3.15 -7.80 3.23
C ASP A 53 -2.75 -6.47 3.90
N ILE A 54 -1.56 -5.95 3.58
CA ILE A 54 -1.13 -4.61 4.02
C ILE A 54 -2.13 -3.54 3.57
N ARG A 55 -2.54 -3.53 2.30
CA ARG A 55 -3.48 -2.52 1.78
C ARG A 55 -4.84 -2.57 2.47
N GLN A 56 -5.34 -3.77 2.82
CA GLN A 56 -6.58 -3.92 3.61
C GLN A 56 -6.43 -3.28 4.98
N TYR A 57 -5.33 -3.54 5.67
CA TYR A 57 -5.03 -2.91 6.95
C TYR A 57 -4.94 -1.39 6.84
N LEU A 58 -4.20 -0.86 5.86
CA LEU A 58 -4.02 0.58 5.68
C LEU A 58 -5.34 1.30 5.41
N VAL A 59 -6.20 0.76 4.54
CA VAL A 59 -7.54 1.33 4.26
C VAL A 59 -8.43 1.35 5.51
N SER A 60 -8.27 0.40 6.42
CA SER A 60 -9.00 0.41 7.69
C SER A 60 -8.48 1.44 8.70
N ASN A 61 -7.25 1.92 8.52
CA ASN A 61 -6.57 2.79 9.48
C ASN A 61 -6.64 4.28 9.11
N ASP A 62 -6.61 4.63 7.82
CA ASP A 62 -6.67 6.02 7.34
C ASP A 62 -7.20 6.13 5.89
N ASP A 63 -7.48 7.35 5.44
CA ASP A 63 -7.95 7.63 4.07
C ASP A 63 -6.78 7.89 3.11
N TYR A 64 -6.36 6.83 2.41
CA TYR A 64 -5.30 6.90 1.40
C TYR A 64 -5.88 7.06 -0.01
N ASP A 65 -5.69 8.22 -0.64
CA ASP A 65 -6.16 8.50 -2.01
C ASP A 65 -5.64 7.48 -3.05
N GLU A 66 -4.43 6.95 -2.82
CA GLU A 66 -3.79 5.95 -3.66
C GLU A 66 -4.34 4.52 -3.50
N LEU A 67 -5.15 4.29 -2.47
CA LEU A 67 -5.79 2.99 -2.22
C LEU A 67 -7.28 2.99 -2.62
N LYS A 68 -7.87 4.14 -2.94
CA LYS A 68 -9.27 4.24 -3.40
C LYS A 68 -9.50 3.45 -4.70
N PRO A 69 -10.71 2.90 -4.91
CA PRO A 69 -11.89 2.92 -4.03
C PRO A 69 -11.77 1.96 -2.84
N THR A 70 -12.29 2.33 -1.67
CA THR A 70 -12.26 1.47 -0.47
C THR A 70 -13.20 0.27 -0.60
N GLU A 71 -14.25 0.41 -1.41
CA GLU A 71 -15.22 -0.64 -1.74
C GLU A 71 -14.57 -1.88 -2.38
N PHE A 72 -13.41 -1.71 -3.03
CA PHE A 72 -12.63 -2.84 -3.54
C PHE A 72 -12.28 -3.84 -2.42
N TYR A 73 -11.85 -3.36 -1.26
CA TYR A 73 -11.41 -4.21 -0.15
C TYR A 73 -12.60 -4.80 0.62
N GLU A 74 -13.73 -4.11 0.65
CA GLU A 74 -14.95 -4.62 1.27
C GLU A 74 -15.51 -5.85 0.55
N GLN A 75 -15.26 -5.96 -0.77
CA GLN A 75 -15.75 -7.04 -1.62
C GLN A 75 -14.83 -8.27 -1.67
N LEU A 76 -13.66 -8.24 -1.02
CA LEU A 76 -12.71 -9.35 -0.97
C LEU A 76 -13.03 -10.38 0.14
N LYS A 77 -14.07 -10.11 0.93
CA LYS A 77 -14.54 -10.95 2.04
C LYS A 77 -15.38 -12.13 1.57
#